data_AF-A0A137P4I9-F1
#
_entry.id   AF-A0A137P4I9-F1
#
_cell.length_a   1.000
_cell.length_b   1.000
_cell.length_c   1.000
_cell.angle_alpha   90.00
_cell.angle_beta   90.00
_cell.angle_gamma   90.00
#
_symmetry.space_group_name_H-M   'P 1'
#
loop_
_entity.id
_entity.type
_entity.pdbx_description
1 polymer ?
#
loop_
_entity_poly.entity_id
_entity_poly.type
_entity_poly.pdbx_seq_one_letter_code
_entity_poly.pdbx_strand_id
1 'polypeptide(L)'
;MKQLEHVKIYALSYRDHNYTYINKKLLFSKSLKSLRVITDYCDDECLPIYETIDPSYVNLRFLTIGSNKMLLNLSYEMPNLKEVEVLYSKDIDSSKFSEFLKANPQITNLSTEFDQPCEATLKLFYHQKT
;
A
#
# COMPACT_ATOMS: atom_id res chain seq x y z
N MET A 1 -16.21 -7.55 -15.55
CA MET A 1 -15.06 -6.69 -15.92
C MET A 1 -13.95 -7.61 -16.43
N LYS A 2 -13.20 -7.23 -17.46
CA LYS A 2 -11.98 -7.97 -17.88
C LYS A 2 -11.10 -8.21 -16.64
N GLN A 3 -10.40 -9.33 -16.58
CA GLN A 3 -9.46 -9.64 -15.50
C GLN A 3 -8.28 -8.66 -15.57
N LEU A 4 -8.45 -7.49 -14.96
CA LEU A 4 -7.39 -6.51 -14.83
C LEU A 4 -6.36 -7.09 -13.87
N GLU A 5 -5.20 -7.46 -14.41
CA GLU A 5 -4.07 -7.95 -13.61
C GLU A 5 -3.21 -6.78 -13.10
N HIS A 6 -3.20 -5.67 -13.83
CA HIS A 6 -2.37 -4.51 -13.50
C HIS A 6 -3.22 -3.26 -13.51
N VAL A 7 -3.30 -2.60 -12.35
CA VAL A 7 -4.03 -1.36 -12.17
C VAL A 7 -3.06 -0.27 -11.75
N LYS A 8 -3.08 0.83 -12.50
CA LYS A 8 -2.38 2.06 -12.17
C LYS A 8 -3.40 3.19 -12.10
N ILE A 9 -3.49 3.84 -10.95
CA ILE A 9 -4.44 4.93 -10.70
C ILE A 9 -3.64 6.20 -10.46
N TYR A 10 -4.06 7.28 -11.10
CA TYR A 10 -3.55 8.61 -10.86
C TYR A 10 -4.59 9.38 -10.06
N ALA A 11 -4.34 9.55 -8.77
CA ALA A 11 -5.16 10.31 -7.86
C ALA A 11 -4.44 11.63 -7.58
N LEU A 12 -4.46 12.54 -8.57
CA LEU A 12 -3.90 13.87 -8.42
C LEU A 12 -4.88 14.71 -7.59
N SER A 13 -4.41 15.28 -6.48
CA SER A 13 -5.20 16.19 -5.65
C SER A 13 -5.11 17.62 -6.20
N TYR A 14 -6.16 18.08 -6.89
CA TYR A 14 -6.47 19.50 -6.83
C TYR A 14 -7.03 19.77 -5.43
N ARG A 15 -6.78 20.94 -4.84
CA ARG A 15 -7.14 21.32 -3.46
C ARG A 15 -8.65 21.41 -3.19
N ASP A 16 -9.41 20.42 -3.62
CA ASP A 16 -10.84 20.35 -3.48
C ASP A 16 -11.11 19.05 -2.73
N HIS A 17 -11.50 19.17 -1.46
CA HIS A 17 -11.71 18.08 -0.50
C HIS A 17 -12.88 17.13 -0.87
N ASN A 18 -13.26 17.08 -2.15
CA ASN A 18 -14.37 16.31 -2.71
C ASN A 18 -13.89 15.02 -3.43
N TYR A 19 -12.76 14.43 -3.03
CA TYR A 19 -12.30 13.13 -3.53
C TYR A 19 -13.09 11.96 -2.93
N THR A 20 -14.41 11.99 -3.08
CA THR A 20 -15.28 10.83 -2.85
C THR A 20 -15.38 9.91 -4.07
N TYR A 21 -14.59 10.15 -5.13
CA TYR A 21 -14.85 9.53 -6.44
C TYR A 21 -14.29 8.12 -6.65
N ILE A 22 -13.39 7.62 -5.80
CA ILE A 22 -13.02 6.20 -5.88
C ILE A 22 -13.94 5.40 -4.97
N ASN A 23 -15.09 5.01 -5.53
CA ASN A 23 -16.15 4.28 -4.83
C ASN A 23 -15.59 3.09 -4.03
N LYS A 24 -15.93 2.97 -2.73
CA LYS A 24 -15.64 1.80 -1.87
C LYS A 24 -16.09 0.46 -2.50
N LYS A 25 -17.01 0.50 -3.46
CA LYS A 25 -17.47 -0.68 -4.21
C LYS A 25 -16.55 -1.12 -5.35
N LEU A 26 -15.45 -0.41 -5.62
CA LEU A 26 -14.52 -0.81 -6.68
C LEU A 26 -13.72 -2.04 -6.20
N LEU A 27 -14.30 -3.21 -6.38
CA LEU A 27 -13.67 -4.49 -6.06
C LEU A 27 -12.81 -4.92 -7.25
N PHE A 28 -11.49 -4.95 -7.05
CA PHE A 28 -10.60 -5.56 -8.03
C PHE A 28 -10.75 -7.08 -8.00
N SER A 29 -10.59 -7.70 -9.17
CA SER A 29 -10.52 -9.15 -9.28
C SER A 29 -9.38 -9.72 -8.42
N LYS A 30 -9.56 -10.90 -7.83
CA LYS A 30 -8.49 -11.61 -7.09
C LYS A 30 -7.35 -12.10 -8.00
N SER A 31 -7.48 -11.93 -9.32
CA SER A 31 -6.40 -12.08 -10.30
C SER A 31 -5.44 -10.89 -10.37
N LEU A 32 -5.68 -9.83 -9.58
CA LEU A 32 -4.82 -8.63 -9.56
C LEU A 32 -3.40 -8.99 -9.12
N LYS A 33 -2.43 -8.56 -9.93
CA LYS A 33 -0.97 -8.73 -9.74
C LYS A 33 -0.30 -7.45 -9.30
N SER A 34 -0.78 -6.28 -9.71
CA SER A 34 -0.24 -5.01 -9.24
C SER A 34 -1.32 -3.95 -9.05
N LEU A 35 -1.26 -3.26 -7.92
CA LEU A 35 -2.01 -2.03 -7.68
C LEU A 35 -1.03 -0.91 -7.35
N ARG A 36 -0.89 0.03 -8.28
CA ARG A 36 -0.12 1.25 -8.08
C ARG A 36 -1.04 2.45 -8.04
N VAL A 37 -0.91 3.28 -7.02
CA VAL A 37 -1.56 4.59 -6.99
C VAL A 37 -0.48 5.64 -6.98
N ILE A 38 -0.63 6.66 -7.80
CA ILE A 38 0.24 7.82 -7.85
C ILE A 38 -0.57 9.01 -7.40
N THR A 39 -0.10 9.70 -6.38
CA THR A 39 -0.73 10.87 -5.80
C THR A 39 0.33 11.81 -5.25
N ASP A 40 0.03 13.10 -5.25
CA ASP A 40 0.84 14.16 -4.67
C ASP A 40 0.56 14.38 -3.17
N TYR A 41 -0.56 13.84 -2.66
CA TYR A 41 -0.90 13.88 -1.24
C TYR A 41 -1.90 12.75 -0.88
N CYS A 42 -1.61 11.99 0.17
CA CYS A 42 -2.55 10.98 0.69
C CYS A 42 -2.75 11.15 2.21
N ASP A 43 -3.98 11.41 2.62
CA ASP A 43 -4.42 11.18 3.99
C ASP A 43 -5.16 9.83 4.11
N ASP A 44 -5.49 9.44 5.35
CA ASP A 44 -6.21 8.20 5.67
C ASP A 44 -7.65 8.15 5.09
N GLU A 45 -8.15 9.23 4.47
CA GLU A 45 -9.49 9.36 3.88
C GLU A 45 -9.45 9.40 2.34
N CYS A 46 -8.31 9.73 1.74
CA CYS A 46 -8.16 10.00 0.32
C CYS A 46 -8.32 8.77 -0.59
N LEU A 47 -8.08 7.55 -0.12
CA LEU A 47 -8.01 6.35 -0.99
C LEU A 47 -8.77 5.12 -0.43
N PRO A 48 -10.11 5.17 -0.40
CA PRO A 48 -10.95 4.06 0.08
C PRO A 48 -10.79 2.74 -0.71
N ILE A 49 -10.23 2.76 -1.92
CA ILE A 49 -9.91 1.54 -2.67
C ILE A 49 -8.97 0.60 -1.93
N TYR A 50 -8.10 1.15 -1.10
CA TYR A 50 -7.16 0.35 -0.33
C TYR A 50 -7.81 -0.38 0.83
N GLU A 51 -8.96 0.10 1.32
CA GLU A 51 -9.76 -0.62 2.32
C GLU A 51 -10.29 -1.96 1.76
N THR A 52 -10.31 -2.12 0.44
CA THR A 52 -10.80 -3.36 -0.21
C THR A 52 -9.71 -4.39 -0.48
N ILE A 53 -8.43 -4.05 -0.33
CA ILE A 53 -7.31 -4.98 -0.49
C ILE A 53 -7.04 -5.69 0.83
N ASP A 54 -6.97 -7.01 0.75
CA ASP A 54 -6.81 -7.92 1.89
C ASP A 54 -5.88 -9.09 1.51
N PRO A 55 -5.52 -9.97 2.46
CA PRO A 55 -4.64 -11.11 2.20
C PRO A 55 -5.14 -12.13 1.17
N SER A 56 -6.43 -12.13 0.82
CA SER A 56 -6.97 -13.04 -0.19
C SER A 56 -6.61 -12.64 -1.64
N TYR A 57 -5.98 -11.47 -1.84
CA TYR A 57 -5.31 -11.11 -3.09
C TYR A 57 -3.98 -11.86 -3.26
N VAL A 58 -4.05 -13.18 -3.29
CA VAL A 58 -2.88 -14.07 -3.29
C VAL A 58 -1.96 -13.89 -4.50
N ASN A 59 -2.43 -13.29 -5.60
CA ASN A 59 -1.62 -13.04 -6.80
C ASN A 59 -0.91 -11.69 -6.79
N LEU A 60 -1.19 -10.84 -5.80
CA LEU A 60 -0.67 -9.48 -5.74
C LEU A 60 0.83 -9.50 -5.47
N ARG A 61 1.60 -8.92 -6.38
CA ARG A 61 3.07 -8.83 -6.32
C ARG A 61 3.58 -7.44 -5.99
N PHE A 62 2.85 -6.42 -6.42
CA PHE A 62 3.17 -5.02 -6.18
C PHE A 62 1.99 -4.30 -5.55
N LEU A 63 2.26 -3.52 -4.50
CA LEU A 63 1.27 -2.71 -3.82
C LEU A 63 1.85 -1.37 -3.37
N THR A 64 1.15 -0.30 -3.70
CA THR A 64 1.40 1.01 -3.10
C THR A 64 0.60 1.14 -1.80
N ILE A 65 1.23 1.57 -0.70
CA ILE A 65 0.61 1.82 0.63
C ILE A 65 0.56 3.31 0.90
N GLY A 66 -0.60 3.84 1.26
CA GLY A 66 -0.79 5.27 1.54
C GLY A 66 -1.40 5.62 2.90
N SER A 67 -1.81 4.64 3.70
CA SER A 67 -2.57 4.88 4.94
C SER A 67 -2.33 3.86 6.03
N ASN A 68 -2.56 4.25 7.29
CA ASN A 68 -2.47 3.34 8.43
C ASN A 68 -3.56 2.28 8.44
N LYS A 69 -4.76 2.64 7.97
CA LYS A 69 -5.88 1.71 7.86
C LYS A 69 -5.53 0.54 6.94
N MET A 70 -4.80 0.81 5.86
CA MET A 70 -4.33 -0.22 4.96
C MET A 70 -3.36 -1.17 5.66
N LEU A 71 -2.40 -0.66 6.45
CA LEU A 71 -1.47 -1.52 7.20
C LEU A 71 -2.18 -2.47 8.17
N LEU A 72 -3.27 -2.02 8.80
CA LEU A 72 -4.10 -2.89 9.66
C LEU A 72 -4.78 -4.01 8.87
N ASN A 73 -5.29 -3.72 7.67
CA ASN A 73 -5.92 -4.74 6.82
C ASN A 73 -4.91 -5.75 6.24
N LEU A 74 -3.63 -5.39 6.21
CA LEU A 74 -2.53 -6.19 5.65
C LEU A 74 -1.64 -6.80 6.74
N SER A 75 -2.13 -6.90 7.97
CA SER A 75 -1.38 -7.47 9.11
C SER A 75 -1.15 -8.99 9.01
N TYR A 76 -1.64 -9.63 7.95
CA TYR A 76 -1.45 -11.05 7.66
C TYR A 76 -0.61 -11.22 6.39
N GLU A 77 -0.02 -12.41 6.27
CA GLU A 77 0.87 -12.75 5.16
C GLU A 77 0.16 -12.67 3.79
N MET A 78 0.81 -11.98 2.85
CA MET A 78 0.46 -11.91 1.43
C MET A 78 1.52 -12.63 0.58
N PRO A 79 1.42 -13.94 0.37
CA PRO A 79 2.57 -14.80 0.02
C PRO A 79 3.32 -14.44 -1.27
N ASN A 80 2.69 -13.72 -2.20
CA ASN A 80 3.31 -13.29 -3.46
C ASN A 80 3.70 -11.80 -3.49
N LEU A 81 3.45 -11.04 -2.43
CA LEU A 81 3.75 -9.61 -2.36
C LEU A 81 5.26 -9.39 -2.23
N LYS A 82 5.92 -8.97 -3.31
CA LYS A 82 7.38 -8.80 -3.36
C LYS A 82 7.82 -7.35 -3.31
N GLU A 83 6.95 -6.45 -3.76
CA GLU A 83 7.29 -5.06 -3.99
C GLU A 83 6.25 -4.17 -3.30
N VAL A 84 6.73 -3.28 -2.45
CA VAL A 84 5.89 -2.31 -1.74
C VAL A 84 6.46 -0.91 -1.95
N GLU A 85 5.58 0.00 -2.35
CA GLU A 85 5.88 1.43 -2.45
C GLU A 85 5.07 2.16 -1.38
N VAL A 86 5.73 2.87 -0.48
CA VAL A 86 5.05 3.68 0.54
C VAL A 86 4.98 5.11 0.05
N LEU A 87 3.75 5.60 -0.14
CA LEU A 87 3.49 6.99 -0.51
C LEU A 87 3.89 7.93 0.62
N TYR A 88 4.22 9.16 0.26
CA TYR A 88 4.42 10.22 1.23
C TYR A 88 3.13 10.42 2.04
N SER A 89 3.16 9.98 3.29
CA SER A 89 2.12 10.21 4.28
C SER A 89 2.80 10.57 5.59
N LYS A 90 2.45 11.75 6.12
CA LYS A 90 3.00 12.25 7.39
C LYS A 90 2.57 11.41 8.59
N ASP A 91 1.54 10.60 8.41
CA ASP A 91 0.82 9.95 9.49
C ASP A 91 1.05 8.44 9.53
N ILE A 92 1.87 7.85 8.65
CA ILE A 92 2.15 6.41 8.71
C ILE A 92 2.86 6.05 10.02
N ASP A 93 2.21 5.18 10.78
CA ASP A 93 2.66 4.67 12.06
C ASP A 93 3.75 3.62 11.87
N SER A 94 4.95 3.95 12.33
CA SER A 94 6.11 3.07 12.25
C SER A 94 5.91 1.70 12.93
N SER A 95 5.08 1.60 13.98
CA SER A 95 4.84 0.31 14.64
C SER A 95 3.98 -0.60 13.76
N LYS A 96 2.91 -0.06 13.18
CA LYS A 96 2.04 -0.79 12.24
C LYS A 96 2.78 -1.21 10.99
N PHE A 97 3.65 -0.34 10.49
CA PHE A 97 4.48 -0.66 9.34
C PHE A 97 5.52 -1.75 9.65
N SER A 98 6.11 -1.73 10.86
CA SER A 98 6.99 -2.80 11.33
C SER A 98 6.26 -4.15 11.44
N GLU A 99 5.05 -4.18 11.98
CA GLU A 99 4.21 -5.37 12.05
C GLU A 99 3.87 -5.91 10.66
N PHE A 100 3.51 -5.04 9.74
CA PHE A 100 3.29 -5.38 8.34
C PHE A 100 4.51 -6.05 7.69
N LEU A 101 5.71 -5.50 7.87
CA LEU A 101 6.94 -6.08 7.33
C LEU A 101 7.25 -7.44 7.96
N LYS A 102 7.07 -7.59 9.28
CA LYS A 102 7.26 -8.88 9.97
C LYS A 102 6.28 -9.95 9.48
N ALA A 103 5.05 -9.57 9.16
CA ALA A 103 4.05 -10.47 8.58
C ALA A 103 4.31 -10.81 7.11
N ASN A 104 5.15 -10.03 6.42
CA ASN A 104 5.41 -10.16 4.98
C ASN A 104 6.93 -10.24 4.66
N PRO A 105 7.67 -11.24 5.20
CA PRO A 105 9.12 -11.36 5.02
C PRO A 105 9.57 -11.55 3.56
N GLN A 106 8.66 -12.00 2.70
CA GLN A 106 8.84 -12.19 1.26
C GLN A 106 9.01 -10.88 0.47
N ILE A 107 8.69 -9.71 1.06
CA ILE A 107 8.89 -8.41 0.41
C ILE A 107 10.37 -8.19 0.18
N THR A 108 10.82 -8.19 -1.08
CA THR A 108 12.22 -8.00 -1.47
C THR A 108 12.56 -6.57 -1.86
N ASN A 109 11.56 -5.78 -2.25
CA ASN A 109 11.73 -4.41 -2.68
C ASN A 109 10.80 -3.49 -1.89
N LEU A 110 11.37 -2.54 -1.18
CA LEU A 110 10.64 -1.51 -0.45
C LEU A 110 11.15 -0.16 -0.95
N SER A 111 10.27 0.62 -1.59
CA SER A 111 10.52 2.01 -1.93
C SER A 111 9.68 2.91 -1.03
N THR A 112 10.24 4.06 -0.67
CA THR A 112 9.54 5.06 0.14
C THR A 112 9.79 6.44 -0.42
N GLU A 113 8.75 7.24 -0.58
CA GLU A 113 8.87 8.66 -0.99
C GLU A 113 8.97 9.61 0.22
N PHE A 114 9.56 9.18 1.35
CA PHE A 114 9.75 10.05 2.51
C PHE A 114 10.90 11.05 2.29
N ASP A 115 10.68 12.33 2.61
CA ASP A 115 11.78 13.30 2.80
C ASP A 115 12.70 12.91 3.98
N GLN A 116 12.18 12.13 4.94
CA GLN A 116 12.95 11.43 5.97
C GLN A 116 12.26 10.11 6.30
N PRO A 117 12.71 8.97 5.76
CA PRO A 117 12.23 7.70 6.25
C PRO A 117 12.55 7.63 7.74
N CYS A 118 11.61 7.19 8.57
CA CYS A 118 11.91 6.90 9.97
C CYS A 118 13.03 5.85 9.97
N GLU A 119 14.26 6.25 10.32
CA GLU A 119 15.48 5.46 10.17
C GLU A 119 15.34 4.05 10.78
N ALA A 120 14.58 3.94 11.87
CA ALA A 120 14.25 2.70 12.55
C ALA A 120 13.51 1.70 11.64
N THR A 121 12.63 2.19 10.77
CA THR A 121 11.83 1.39 9.85
C THR A 121 12.67 0.81 8.72
N LEU A 122 13.55 1.61 8.13
CA LEU A 122 14.49 1.12 7.12
C LEU A 122 15.48 0.13 7.72
N LYS A 123 16.01 0.42 8.92
CA LYS A 123 16.89 -0.51 9.64
C LYS A 123 16.23 -1.87 9.88
N LEU A 124 14.96 -1.90 10.26
CA LEU A 124 14.20 -3.14 10.42
C LEU A 124 14.09 -3.94 9.11
N PHE A 125 13.77 -3.26 8.00
CA PHE A 125 13.70 -3.92 6.70
C PHE A 125 15.05 -4.53 6.28
N TYR A 126 16.15 -3.78 6.40
CA TYR A 126 17.48 -4.28 6.05
C TYR A 126 17.97 -5.39 6.99
N HIS A 127 17.63 -5.35 8.28
CA HIS A 127 18.02 -6.39 9.23
C HIS A 127 17.30 -7.73 8.98
N GLN A 128 16.06 -7.70 8.47
CA GLN A 128 15.34 -8.91 8.07
C GLN A 128 15.94 -9.59 6.81
N LYS A 129 16.86 -8.93 6.10
CA LYS A 129 17.50 -9.44 4.87
C LYS A 129 18.90 -10.03 5.07
N THR A 130 19.49 -9.85 6.26
CA THR A 130 20.78 -10.44 6.68
C THR A 130 20.55 -11.68 7.51
#